data_AF-A0A1I7G0H7-F1
#
_entry.id   AF-A0A1I7G0H7-F1
#
_cell.length_a   1.000
_cell.length_b   1.000
_cell.length_c   1.000
_cell.angle_alpha   90.00
_cell.angle_beta   90.00
_cell.angle_gamma   90.00
#
_symmetry.space_group_name_H-M   'P 1'
#
loop_
_entity.id
_entity.type
_entity.pdbx_description
1 polymer ?
#
loop_
_entity_poly.entity_id
_entity_poly.type
_entity_poly.pdbx_seq_one_letter_code
_entity_poly.pdbx_strand_id
1 'polypeptide(L)' 'GADASALTYSMVETAKACGVDVYYYLKYLLIKCPSSQMSDEELEKLSPWNPECKEALDELFRKHQDAIFDAM' A
#
# COMPACT_ATOMS: atom_id res chain seq x y z
N GLY A 1 16.96 -4.74 10.96
CA GLY A 1 16.88 -4.84 12.43
C GLY A 1 15.56 -5.49 12.81
N ALA A 2 15.44 -6.06 14.01
CA ALA A 2 14.21 -6.74 14.45
C ALA A 2 12.96 -5.84 14.36
N ASP A 3 13.08 -4.57 14.73
CA ASP A 3 11.97 -3.61 14.72
C ASP A 3 11.42 -3.35 13.31
N ALA A 4 12.30 -3.18 12.32
CA ALA A 4 11.89 -3.00 10.93
C ALA A 4 11.17 -4.23 10.38
N SER A 5 11.62 -5.44 10.76
CA SER A 5 10.96 -6.68 10.38
C SER A 5 9.58 -6.81 11.02
N ALA A 6 9.45 -6.47 12.31
CA ALA A 6 8.17 -6.46 13.02
C ALA A 6 7.18 -5.47 12.39
N LEU A 7 7.64 -4.25 12.05
CA LEU A 7 6.81 -3.25 11.38
C LEU A 7 6.33 -3.74 10.01
N THR A 8 7.23 -4.32 9.22
CA THR A 8 6.88 -4.88 7.90
C THR A 8 5.84 -5.99 8.05
N TYR A 9 6.00 -6.86 9.05
CA TYR A 9 5.04 -7.93 9.31
C TYR A 9 3.66 -7.39 9.71
N SER A 10 3.61 -6.36 10.57
CA SER A 10 2.34 -5.69 10.91
C SER A 10 1.64 -5.11 9.68
N MET A 11 2.38 -4.47 8.75
CA MET A 11 1.81 -3.96 7.50
C MET A 11 1.23 -5.08 6.62
N VAL A 12 1.94 -6.21 6.52
CA VAL A 12 1.49 -7.40 5.78
C VAL A 12 0.21 -7.98 6.37
N GLU A 13 0.16 -8.18 7.68
CA GLU A 13 -1.03 -8.75 8.33
C GLU A 13 -2.22 -7.79 8.28
N THR A 14 -1.98 -6.47 8.36
CA THR A 14 -3.04 -5.46 8.20
C THR A 14 -3.63 -5.48 6.79
N ALA A 15 -2.79 -5.59 5.75
CA ALA A 15 -3.24 -5.72 4.36
C ALA A 15 -4.11 -6.97 4.15
N LYS A 16 -3.66 -8.12 4.67
CA LYS A 16 -4.42 -9.37 4.62
C LYS A 16 -5.76 -9.26 5.33
N ALA A 17 -5.80 -8.68 6.52
CA ALA A 17 -7.03 -8.48 7.29
C ALA A 17 -8.04 -7.59 6.56
N CYS A 18 -7.56 -6.64 5.75
CA CYS A 18 -8.39 -5.75 4.94
C CYS A 18 -8.76 -6.33 3.56
N GLY A 19 -8.24 -7.51 3.22
CA GLY A 19 -8.49 -8.17 1.93
C GLY A 19 -7.84 -7.47 0.74
N VAL A 20 -6.77 -6.70 0.96
CA VAL A 20 -6.03 -6.02 -0.12
C VAL A 20 -4.74 -6.79 -0.46
N ASP A 21 -4.26 -6.64 -1.70
CA ASP A 21 -3.02 -7.28 -2.13
C ASP A 21 -1.81 -6.71 -1.37
N VAL A 22 -1.05 -7.59 -0.72
CA VAL A 22 0.08 -7.24 0.13
C VAL A 22 1.19 -6.54 -0.64
N TYR A 23 1.51 -7.01 -1.85
CA TYR A 23 2.58 -6.45 -2.65
C TYR A 23 2.23 -5.02 -3.06
N TYR A 24 1.01 -4.80 -3.59
CA TYR A 24 0.58 -3.47 -4.00
C TYR A 24 0.41 -2.52 -2.83
N TYR A 25 -0.05 -3.00 -1.68
CA TYR A 25 -0.14 -2.17 -0.48
C TYR A 25 1.23 -1.69 0.00
N LEU A 26 2.21 -2.59 0.13
CA LEU A 26 3.57 -2.19 0.50
C LEU A 26 4.20 -1.27 -0.55
N LYS A 27 4.02 -1.56 -1.83
CA LYS A 27 4.48 -0.70 -2.92
C LYS A 27 3.86 0.69 -2.85
N TYR A 28 2.56 0.78 -2.56
CA TYR A 28 1.86 2.04 -2.42
C TYR A 28 2.40 2.87 -1.26
N LEU A 29 2.58 2.26 -0.08
CA LEU A 29 3.20 2.94 1.06
C LEU A 29 4.62 3.43 0.75
N LEU A 30 5.42 2.64 0.02
CA LEU A 30 6.77 3.02 -0.39
C LEU A 30 6.78 4.13 -1.45
N ILE A 31 5.76 4.23 -2.30
CA ILE A 31 5.60 5.35 -3.24
C ILE A 31 5.19 6.63 -2.50
N LYS A 32 4.29 6.50 -1.51
CA LYS A 32 3.76 7.64 -0.75
C LYS A 32 4.71 8.14 0.33
N CYS A 33 5.61 7.29 0.82
CA CYS A 33 6.60 7.62 1.87
C CYS A 33 5.97 8.38 3.05
N PRO A 34 5.00 7.77 3.78
CA PRO A 34 4.40 8.41 4.92
C PRO A 34 5.45 8.83 5.95
N SER A 35 5.26 10.01 6.53
CA SER A 35 6.20 10.58 7.50
C SER A 35 5.46 11.07 8.73
N SER A 36 6.20 11.31 9.82
CA SER A 36 5.65 11.81 11.08
C SER A 36 5.08 13.24 11.00
N GLN A 37 5.21 13.92 9.85
CA GLN A 37 4.65 15.25 9.63
C GLN A 37 3.24 15.21 9.03
N MET A 38 2.79 14.05 8.56
CA MET A 38 1.44 13.88 8.03
C MET A 38 0.40 13.91 9.15
N SER A 39 -0.77 14.47 8.88
CA SER A 39 -1.90 14.44 9.82
C SER A 39 -2.54 13.05 9.88
N ASP A 40 -3.33 12.80 10.93
CA ASP A 40 -4.06 11.55 11.08
C ASP A 40 -5.02 11.32 9.90
N GLU A 41 -5.64 12.37 9.37
CA GLU A 41 -6.52 12.30 8.19
C GLU A 41 -5.75 11.93 6.92
N GLU A 42 -4.53 12.42 6.75
CA GLU A 42 -3.68 12.08 5.62
C GLU A 42 -3.17 10.63 5.72
N LEU A 43 -2.84 10.19 6.94
CA LEU A 43 -2.45 8.80 7.21
C LEU A 43 -3.63 7.85 7.01
N GLU A 44 -4.84 8.25 7.39
CA GLU A 44 -6.03 7.43 7.23
C GLU A 44 -6.34 7.15 5.75
N LYS A 45 -6.00 8.07 4.84
CA LYS A 45 -6.10 7.84 3.38
C LYS A 45 -5.09 6.82 2.85
N LEU A 46 -4.05 6.50 3.62
CA LEU A 46 -3.07 5.46 3.31
C LEU A 46 -3.41 4.12 3.96
N SER A 47 -4.41 4.09 4.85
CA SER A 47 -4.84 2.88 5.51
C SER A 47 -5.57 1.94 4.56
N PRO A 48 -5.37 0.61 4.64
CA PRO A 48 -5.88 -0.35 3.66
C PRO A 48 -7.40 -0.57 3.75
N TRP A 49 -8.05 -0.12 4.83
CA TRP A 49 -9.50 -0.09 4.96
C TRP A 49 -10.14 1.13 4.30
N ASN A 50 -9.37 2.18 3.99
CA ASN A 50 -9.87 3.40 3.38
C ASN A 50 -10.25 3.18 1.90
N PRO A 51 -11.43 3.65 1.43
CA PRO A 51 -11.83 3.53 0.04
C PRO A 51 -10.85 4.18 -0.95
N GLU A 52 -10.30 5.36 -0.65
CA GLU A 52 -9.34 6.06 -1.50
C GLU A 52 -8.04 5.25 -1.66
N CYS A 53 -7.62 4.57 -0.59
CA CYS A 53 -6.46 3.67 -0.64
C CYS A 53 -6.75 2.50 -1.58
N LYS A 54 -7.90 1.84 -1.43
CA LYS A 54 -8.28 0.68 -2.26
C LYS A 54 -8.36 1.04 -3.75
N GLU A 55 -8.94 2.19 -4.08
CA GLU A 55 -8.98 2.70 -5.45
C GLU A 55 -7.56 2.92 -6.01
N ALA A 56 -6.66 3.51 -5.22
CA ALA A 56 -5.26 3.70 -5.62
C ALA A 56 -4.52 2.36 -5.84
N LEU A 57 -4.84 1.32 -5.07
CA LEU A 57 -4.26 -0.02 -5.28
C LEU A 57 -4.76 -0.64 -6.59
N ASP A 58 -6.05 -0.52 -6.90
CA ASP A 58 -6.63 -1.01 -8.16
C ASP A 58 -6.01 -0.30 -9.38
N GLU A 59 -5.78 1.01 -9.28
CA GLU A 59 -5.08 1.76 -10.31
C GLU A 59 -3.62 1.29 -10.50
N LEU A 60 -2.91 1.03 -9.41
CA LEU A 60 -1.54 0.51 -9.47
C LEU A 60 -1.49 -0.88 -10.08
N PHE A 61 -2.48 -1.72 -9.78
CA PHE A 61 -2.62 -3.04 -10.39
C PHE A 61 -2.81 -2.93 -11.90
N ARG A 62 -3.75 -2.10 -12.36
CA ARG A 62 -4.00 -1.88 -13.80
C ARG A 62 -2.74 -1.36 -14.51
N LYS A 63 -2.10 -0.33 -13.98
CA LYS A 63 -0.84 0.22 -14.54
C LYS A 63 0.26 -0.85 -14.64
N HIS A 64 0.34 -1.76 -13.68
CA HIS A 64 1.31 -2.84 -13.75
C HIS A 64 0.98 -3.86 -14.85
N GLN A 65 -0.29 -4.20 -15.05
CA GLN A 65 -0.71 -5.07 -16.14
C GLN A 65 -0.45 -4.42 -17.51
N ASP A 66 -0.83 -3.16 -17.69
CA ASP A 66 -0.63 -2.43 -18.94
C ASP A 66 0.87 -2.37 -19.30
N ALA A 67 1.73 -2.06 -18.32
CA ALA A 67 3.18 -2.05 -18.52
C ALA A 67 3.78 -3.42 -18.90
N ILE A 68 3.16 -4.53 -18.48
CA ILE A 68 3.57 -5.88 -18.90
C ILE A 68 3.18 -6.12 -20.36
N PHE A 69 1.97 -5.73 -20.75
CA PHE A 69 1.49 -5.88 -22.12
C PHE A 69 2.28 -5.01 -23.11
N ASP A 70 2.59 -3.76 -22.74
CA ASP A 70 3.40 -2.85 -23.57
C ASP A 70 4.85 -3.33 -23.77
N ALA A 71 5.36 -4.18 -22.87
CA ALA A 71 6.71 -4.71 -22.92
C ALA A 71 6.83 -6.03 -23.71
N MET A 72 5.73 -6.57 -24.23
CA MET A 72 5.65 -7.78 -25.08
C MET A 72 5.69 -7.43 -26.56
#